data_AF-A0AAD0I3D6-F1
#
_entry.id   AF-A0AAD0I3D6-F1
#
_cell.length_a   1.000
_cell.length_b   1.000
_cell.length_c   1.000
_cell.angle_alpha   90.00
_cell.angle_beta   90.00
_cell.angle_gamma   90.00
#
_symmetry.space_group_name_H-M   'P 1'
#
loop_
_entity.id
_entity.type
_entity.pdbx_description
1 polymer ?
#
loop_
_entity_poly.entity_id
_entity_poly.type
_entity_poly.pdbx_seq_one_letter_code
_entity_poly.pdbx_strand_id
1 'polypeptide(L)'
;MPLALGLWEAVRAYMEYEVNTREELQDPHGLHRPGDPPYEGVHTFHNARRRLHRRYREGEIGLFKVTMWYLWHIIDLWTIPFHLAEWEIRTIQKAGQKTLPASLDKWSQPLPKEQWAKPSAELTRLSAEVKRRHAQQPNRPITAIFAEVYAEETTISA
;
A
#
# COMPACT_ATOMS: atom_id res chain seq x y z
N MET A 1 -4.73 -13.36 -11.84
CA MET A 1 -5.90 -12.47 -11.88
C MET A 1 -6.03 -11.44 -10.73
N PRO A 2 -5.19 -11.36 -9.67
CA PRO A 2 -5.32 -10.29 -8.66
C PRO A 2 -4.60 -8.97 -9.04
N LEU A 3 -3.64 -9.01 -9.97
CA LEU A 3 -2.84 -7.82 -10.36
C LEU A 3 -3.67 -6.71 -11.02
N ALA A 4 -4.71 -7.06 -11.79
CA ALA A 4 -5.54 -6.08 -12.49
C ALA A 4 -6.48 -5.32 -11.54
N LEU A 5 -6.99 -5.99 -10.49
CA LEU A 5 -7.84 -5.36 -9.47
C LEU A 5 -7.02 -4.39 -8.61
N GLY A 6 -5.80 -4.77 -8.24
CA GLY A 6 -4.89 -3.89 -7.50
C GLY A 6 -4.45 -2.65 -8.29
N LEU A 7 -4.29 -2.75 -9.61
CA LEU A 7 -3.92 -1.59 -10.43
C LEU A 7 -5.06 -0.56 -10.54
N TRP A 8 -6.30 -1.03 -10.73
CA TRP A 8 -7.47 -0.16 -10.78
C TRP A 8 -7.81 0.44 -9.41
N GLU A 9 -7.65 -0.33 -8.35
CA GLU A 9 -7.85 0.15 -6.99
C GLU A 9 -6.78 1.16 -6.59
N ALA A 10 -5.53 0.99 -7.03
CA ALA A 10 -4.47 1.98 -6.89
C ALA A 10 -4.79 3.29 -7.62
N VAL A 11 -5.26 3.23 -8.87
CA VAL A 11 -5.66 4.44 -9.63
C VAL A 11 -6.83 5.14 -8.94
N ARG A 12 -7.84 4.38 -8.52
CA ARG A 12 -8.99 4.93 -7.80
C ARG A 12 -8.56 5.53 -6.45
N ALA A 13 -7.70 4.86 -5.70
CA ALA A 13 -7.20 5.35 -4.42
C ALA A 13 -6.30 6.58 -4.57
N TYR A 14 -5.55 6.70 -5.67
CA TYR A 14 -4.84 7.92 -6.02
C TYR A 14 -5.83 9.07 -6.32
N MET A 15 -6.87 8.82 -7.11
CA MET A 15 -7.83 9.84 -7.53
C MET A 15 -8.80 10.27 -6.40
N GLU A 16 -9.25 9.32 -5.58
CA GLU A 16 -10.23 9.55 -4.51
C GLU A 16 -9.54 9.88 -3.19
N TYR A 17 -8.51 9.14 -2.80
CA TYR A 17 -7.93 9.23 -1.46
C TYR A 17 -6.59 9.96 -1.44
N GLU A 18 -6.12 10.45 -2.59
CA GLU A 18 -4.79 11.04 -2.77
C GLU A 18 -3.70 10.16 -2.16
N VAL A 19 -3.88 8.84 -2.26
CA VAL A 19 -2.88 7.89 -1.79
C VAL A 19 -1.74 7.91 -2.81
N ASN A 20 -0.63 8.51 -2.41
CA ASN A 20 0.48 8.84 -3.30
C ASN A 20 1.63 7.83 -3.18
N THR A 21 1.60 6.97 -2.16
CA THR A 21 2.69 6.04 -1.89
C THR A 21 2.24 4.60 -2.09
N ARG A 22 3.15 3.79 -2.65
CA ARG A 22 2.89 2.37 -2.87
C ARG A 22 2.70 1.65 -1.55
N GLU A 23 3.41 2.10 -0.52
CA GLU A 23 3.39 1.58 0.84
C GLU A 23 1.99 1.73 1.44
N GLU A 24 1.33 2.87 1.27
CA GLU A 24 -0.05 3.09 1.73
C GLU A 24 -1.06 2.15 1.05
N LEU A 25 -0.83 1.75 -0.20
CA LEU A 25 -1.72 0.83 -0.94
C LEU A 25 -1.43 -0.65 -0.67
N GLN A 26 -0.14 -1.00 -0.57
CA GLN A 26 0.31 -2.39 -0.60
C GLN A 26 0.76 -2.92 0.77
N ASP A 27 0.80 -2.09 1.82
CA ASP A 27 1.15 -2.53 3.17
C ASP A 27 -0.02 -2.45 4.15
N PRO A 28 -1.08 -3.27 3.99
CA PRO A 28 -2.26 -3.25 4.86
C PRO A 28 -1.94 -3.66 6.30
N HIS A 29 -0.77 -4.22 6.56
CA HIS A 29 -0.36 -4.68 7.88
C HIS A 29 0.75 -3.83 8.51
N GLY A 30 1.25 -2.79 7.83
CA GLY A 30 2.34 -1.94 8.32
C GLY A 30 3.61 -2.74 8.62
N LEU A 31 3.89 -3.75 7.79
CA LEU A 31 5.04 -4.64 7.92
C LEU A 31 6.29 -4.08 7.24
N HIS A 32 6.18 -3.15 6.31
CA HIS A 32 7.30 -2.43 5.73
C HIS A 32 7.71 -1.27 6.64
N ARG A 33 9.02 -1.05 6.77
CA ARG A 33 9.60 0.06 7.51
C ARG A 33 10.32 1.01 6.56
N PRO A 34 10.54 2.28 6.97
CA PRO A 34 11.35 3.21 6.19
C PRO A 34 12.74 2.60 5.89
N GLY A 35 13.04 2.41 4.60
CA GLY A 35 14.29 1.82 4.12
C GLY A 35 14.22 0.33 3.75
N ASP A 36 13.10 -0.35 3.96
CA ASP A 36 12.91 -1.72 3.48
C ASP A 36 12.74 -1.77 1.94
N PRO A 37 13.17 -2.86 1.27
CA PRO A 37 12.90 -3.05 -0.15
C PRO A 37 11.41 -3.03 -0.46
N PRO A 38 11.00 -2.62 -1.68
CA PRO A 38 9.60 -2.42 -2.00
C PRO A 38 8.92 -3.76 -2.38
N TYR A 39 9.42 -4.91 -1.96
CA TYR A 39 8.85 -6.22 -2.25
C TYR A 39 8.81 -7.03 -0.97
N GLU A 40 7.84 -7.95 -0.84
CA GLU A 40 7.80 -8.83 0.32
C GLU A 40 8.98 -9.81 0.30
N GLY A 41 9.64 -9.97 1.44
CA GLY A 41 10.85 -10.80 1.55
C GLY A 41 11.17 -11.17 2.98
N VAL A 42 12.42 -11.51 3.24
CA VAL A 42 12.84 -12.00 4.55
C VAL A 42 12.71 -10.89 5.62
N HIS A 43 12.86 -9.64 5.23
CA HIS A 43 12.68 -8.49 6.12
C HIS A 43 11.24 -8.35 6.64
N THR A 44 10.21 -8.63 5.83
CA THR A 44 8.81 -8.56 6.27
C THR A 44 8.52 -9.61 7.33
N PHE A 45 9.08 -10.82 7.20
CA PHE A 45 9.01 -11.86 8.24
C PHE A 45 9.65 -11.41 9.56
N HIS A 46 10.84 -10.80 9.51
CA HIS A 46 11.50 -10.26 10.69
C HIS A 46 10.71 -9.11 11.32
N ASN A 47 10.08 -8.25 10.50
CA ASN A 47 9.20 -7.18 10.96
C ASN A 47 7.94 -7.74 11.64
N ALA A 48 7.32 -8.76 11.07
CA ALA A 48 6.17 -9.46 11.65
C ALA A 48 6.53 -10.10 13.00
N ARG A 49 7.67 -10.78 13.08
CA ARG A 49 8.18 -11.36 14.33
C ARG A 49 8.44 -10.30 15.39
N ARG A 50 9.09 -9.18 15.03
CA ARG A 50 9.30 -8.05 15.95
C ARG A 50 7.99 -7.47 16.47
N ARG A 51 7.01 -7.30 15.58
CA ARG A 51 5.67 -6.82 15.94
C ARG A 51 4.96 -7.78 16.88
N LEU A 52 5.02 -9.10 16.64
CA LEU A 52 4.46 -10.12 17.51
C LEU A 52 5.02 -10.00 18.94
N HIS A 53 6.34 -9.96 19.08
CA HIS A 53 6.98 -9.82 20.40
C HIS A 53 6.71 -8.48 21.07
N ARG A 54 6.59 -7.40 20.29
CA ARG A 54 6.18 -6.09 20.83
C ARG A 54 4.79 -6.19 21.46
N ARG A 55 3.81 -6.72 20.72
CA ARG A 55 2.43 -6.88 21.18
C ARG A 55 2.33 -7.81 22.39
N TYR A 56 3.19 -8.83 22.47
CA TYR A 56 3.26 -9.70 23.64
C TYR A 56 3.78 -8.96 24.88
N ARG A 57 4.84 -8.14 24.72
CA ARG A 57 5.37 -7.30 25.82
C ARG A 57 4.39 -6.22 26.27
N GLU A 58 3.61 -5.68 25.35
CA GLU A 58 2.56 -4.69 25.62
C GLU A 58 1.28 -5.33 26.22
N GLY A 59 1.24 -6.67 26.33
CA GLY A 59 0.09 -7.39 26.89
C GLY A 59 -1.12 -7.50 25.95
N GLU A 60 -1.01 -7.05 24.70
CA GLU A 60 -2.10 -7.11 23.72
C GLU A 60 -2.42 -8.54 23.26
N ILE A 61 -1.45 -9.45 23.36
CA ILE A 61 -1.59 -10.84 22.93
C ILE A 61 -1.04 -11.81 23.98
N GLY A 62 -1.74 -12.92 24.20
CA GLY A 62 -1.31 -13.97 25.12
C GLY A 62 -0.24 -14.89 24.53
N LEU A 63 0.45 -15.63 25.41
CA LEU A 63 1.51 -16.58 25.05
C LEU A 63 1.05 -17.61 24.01
N PHE A 64 -0.18 -18.10 24.11
CA PHE A 64 -0.75 -19.08 23.17
C PHE A 64 -0.68 -18.59 21.71
N LYS A 65 -0.97 -17.31 21.46
CA LYS A 65 -0.91 -16.72 20.11
C LYS A 65 0.51 -16.70 19.58
N VAL A 66 1.49 -16.40 20.45
CA VAL A 66 2.92 -16.42 20.10
C VAL A 66 3.34 -17.84 19.77
N THR A 67 3.01 -18.83 20.61
CA THR A 67 3.32 -20.24 20.37
C THR A 67 2.71 -20.74 19.07
N MET A 68 1.43 -20.45 18.82
CA MET A 68 0.75 -20.87 17.60
C MET A 68 1.38 -20.25 16.35
N TRP A 69 1.81 -18.98 16.43
CA TRP A 69 2.54 -18.33 15.33
C TRP A 69 3.82 -19.08 14.98
N TYR A 70 4.60 -19.53 15.97
CA TYR A 70 5.81 -20.32 15.72
C TYR A 70 5.49 -21.71 15.13
N LEU A 71 4.49 -22.42 15.67
CA LEU A 71 4.10 -23.73 15.18
C LEU A 71 3.65 -23.68 13.71
N TRP A 72 2.84 -22.67 13.37
CA TRP A 72 2.38 -22.46 12.01
C TRP A 72 3.54 -22.27 11.02
N HIS A 73 4.50 -21.40 11.37
CA HIS A 73 5.65 -21.15 10.50
C HIS A 73 6.61 -22.33 10.37
N ILE A 74 6.59 -23.31 11.29
CA ILE A 74 7.35 -24.55 11.10
C ILE A 74 6.75 -25.37 9.96
N ILE A 75 5.41 -25.41 9.86
CA ILE A 75 4.71 -26.11 8.77
C ILE A 75 5.00 -25.43 7.43
N ASP A 76 5.04 -24.09 7.41
CA ASP A 76 5.30 -23.29 6.21
C ASP A 76 6.80 -23.20 5.82
N LEU A 77 7.66 -24.08 6.34
CA LEU A 77 9.11 -24.09 6.04
C LEU A 77 9.84 -22.80 6.46
N TRP A 78 9.32 -22.11 7.48
CA TRP A 78 9.92 -20.95 8.13
C TRP A 78 10.23 -19.80 7.17
N THR A 79 11.50 -19.38 7.08
CA THR A 79 11.95 -18.30 6.19
C THR A 79 12.34 -18.77 4.79
N ILE A 80 12.31 -20.09 4.53
CA ILE A 80 12.79 -20.66 3.27
C ILE A 80 12.01 -20.12 2.06
N PRO A 81 10.67 -20.04 2.08
CA PRO A 81 9.91 -19.46 0.96
C PRO A 81 10.30 -18.00 0.68
N PHE A 82 10.57 -17.21 1.72
CA PHE A 82 10.97 -15.82 1.58
C PHE A 82 12.36 -15.67 0.96
N HIS A 83 13.31 -16.56 1.31
CA HIS A 83 14.62 -16.59 0.67
C HIS A 83 14.53 -16.96 -0.81
N LEU A 84 13.64 -17.88 -1.17
CA LEU A 84 13.39 -18.26 -2.56
C LEU A 84 12.81 -17.09 -3.36
N ALA A 85 11.84 -16.36 -2.78
CA ALA A 85 11.26 -15.18 -3.40
C ALA A 85 12.32 -14.07 -3.61
N GLU A 86 13.15 -13.78 -2.61
CA GLU A 86 14.24 -12.81 -2.78
C GLU A 86 15.24 -13.25 -3.85
N TRP A 87 15.53 -14.55 -3.94
CA TRP A 87 16.41 -15.07 -4.97
C TRP A 87 15.80 -14.94 -6.37
N GLU A 88 14.51 -15.26 -6.53
CA GLU A 88 13.78 -15.10 -7.80
C GLU A 88 13.77 -13.63 -8.22
N ILE A 89 13.45 -12.71 -7.30
CA ILE A 89 13.44 -11.27 -7.57
C ILE A 89 14.83 -10.79 -8.00
N ARG A 90 15.89 -11.19 -7.29
CA ARG A 90 17.27 -10.87 -7.68
C ARG A 90 17.62 -11.46 -9.04
N THR A 91 17.12 -12.64 -9.36
CA THR A 91 17.34 -13.31 -10.65
C THR A 91 16.63 -12.56 -11.78
N ILE A 92 15.39 -12.15 -11.58
CA ILE A 92 14.62 -11.32 -12.53
C ILE A 92 15.31 -9.96 -12.73
N GLN A 93 15.74 -9.31 -11.65
CA GLN A 93 16.46 -8.03 -11.72
C GLN A 93 17.79 -8.17 -12.48
N LYS A 94 18.56 -9.24 -12.21
CA LYS A 94 19.83 -9.52 -12.89
C LYS A 94 19.66 -9.96 -14.34
N ALA A 95 18.59 -10.68 -14.66
CA ALA A 95 18.23 -11.07 -16.03
C ALA A 95 17.91 -9.84 -16.92
N GLY A 96 17.92 -8.64 -16.33
CA GLY A 96 17.53 -7.41 -16.98
C GLY A 96 16.02 -7.36 -17.04
N GLN A 97 15.46 -6.24 -16.60
CA GLN A 97 14.13 -5.82 -17.01
C GLN A 97 14.14 -5.89 -18.53
N LYS A 98 13.57 -6.97 -19.11
CA LYS A 98 13.55 -7.18 -20.56
C LYS A 98 13.16 -5.84 -21.17
N THR A 99 14.07 -5.24 -21.91
CA THR A 99 13.89 -3.88 -22.43
C THR A 99 12.52 -3.84 -23.07
N LEU A 100 11.64 -3.00 -22.52
CA LEU A 100 10.29 -2.89 -23.04
C LEU A 100 10.43 -2.66 -24.55
N PRO A 101 9.62 -3.33 -25.40
CA PRO A 101 9.69 -3.08 -26.83
C PRO A 101 9.58 -1.57 -27.06
N ALA A 102 10.35 -1.02 -28.00
CA ALA A 102 10.48 0.44 -28.17
C ALA A 102 9.12 1.15 -28.36
N SER A 103 8.10 0.44 -28.86
CA SER A 103 6.72 0.91 -28.90
C SER A 103 6.12 1.15 -27.51
N LEU A 104 6.30 0.22 -26.59
CA LEU A 104 5.79 0.31 -25.22
C LEU A 104 6.55 1.35 -24.40
N ASP A 105 7.86 1.49 -24.62
CA ASP A 105 8.66 2.53 -23.98
C ASP A 105 8.15 3.94 -24.36
N LYS A 106 7.85 4.16 -25.65
CA LYS A 106 7.22 5.40 -26.12
C LYS A 106 5.83 5.63 -25.53
N TRP A 107 5.03 4.57 -25.36
CA TRP A 107 3.70 4.67 -24.74
C TRP A 107 3.76 4.91 -23.23
N SER A 108 4.87 4.52 -22.59
CA SER A 108 5.08 4.68 -21.15
C SER A 108 5.64 6.06 -20.77
N GLN A 109 5.98 6.90 -21.76
CA GLN A 109 6.40 8.27 -21.50
C GLN A 109 5.24 9.07 -20.87
N PRO A 110 5.52 9.87 -19.83
CA PRO A 110 4.49 10.67 -19.20
C PRO A 110 3.89 11.65 -20.22
N LEU A 111 2.58 11.87 -20.12
CA LEU A 111 1.91 12.88 -20.93
C LEU A 111 2.51 14.26 -20.64
N PRO A 112 2.65 15.14 -21.64
CA PRO A 112 3.02 16.53 -21.43
C PRO A 112 2.08 17.20 -20.43
N LYS A 113 2.61 18.08 -19.57
CA LYS A 113 1.84 18.74 -18.50
C LYS A 113 0.67 19.56 -19.04
N GLU A 114 0.78 20.02 -20.28
CA GLU A 114 -0.24 20.78 -20.99
C GLU A 114 -1.49 19.92 -21.31
N GLN A 115 -1.31 18.59 -21.41
CA GLN A 115 -2.39 17.62 -21.66
C GLN A 115 -2.99 17.06 -20.37
N TRP A 116 -2.47 17.45 -19.21
CA TRP A 116 -3.02 16.98 -17.94
C TRP A 116 -4.40 17.60 -17.71
N ALA A 117 -5.38 16.76 -17.38
CA ALA A 117 -6.68 17.24 -16.96
C ALA A 117 -6.51 18.07 -15.68
N LYS A 118 -7.03 19.30 -15.69
CA LYS A 118 -7.07 20.12 -14.48
C LYS A 118 -8.23 19.62 -13.61
N PRO A 119 -8.01 19.36 -12.31
CA PRO A 119 -9.10 19.01 -11.41
C PRO A 119 -10.15 20.12 -11.41
N SER A 120 -11.42 19.76 -11.29
CA SER A 120 -12.49 20.76 -11.19
C SER A 120 -12.31 21.60 -9.92
N ALA A 121 -12.87 22.81 -9.93
CA ALA A 121 -12.83 23.69 -8.75
C ALA A 121 -13.52 23.04 -7.54
N GLU A 122 -14.60 22.29 -7.78
CA GLU A 122 -15.31 21.50 -6.78
C GLU A 122 -14.42 20.41 -6.18
N LEU A 123 -13.75 19.60 -7.01
CA LEU A 123 -12.85 18.55 -6.55
C LEU A 123 -11.71 19.14 -5.70
N THR A 124 -11.14 20.25 -6.14
CA THR A 124 -10.07 20.96 -5.40
C THR A 124 -10.53 21.40 -4.02
N ARG A 125 -11.77 21.91 -3.91
CA ARG A 125 -12.37 22.31 -2.63
C ARG A 125 -12.61 21.10 -1.71
N LEU A 126 -13.20 20.02 -2.23
CA LEU A 126 -13.48 18.81 -1.45
C LEU A 126 -12.17 18.14 -0.97
N SER A 127 -11.16 18.05 -1.83
CA SER A 127 -9.81 17.58 -1.48
C SER A 127 -9.20 18.39 -0.33
N ALA A 128 -9.32 19.72 -0.37
CA ALA A 128 -8.82 20.59 0.69
C ALA A 128 -9.55 20.33 2.03
N GLU A 129 -10.86 20.10 1.98
CA GLU A 129 -11.67 19.78 3.16
C GLU A 129 -11.30 18.41 3.77
N VAL A 130 -11.15 17.38 2.93
CA VAL A 130 -10.70 16.04 3.35
C VAL A 130 -9.32 16.12 4.02
N LYS A 131 -8.36 16.84 3.42
CA LYS A 131 -7.03 17.06 4.01
C LYS A 131 -7.10 17.73 5.37
N ARG A 132 -7.96 18.74 5.52
CA ARG A 132 -8.15 19.46 6.78
C ARG A 132 -8.70 18.53 7.87
N ARG A 133 -9.73 17.75 7.57
CA ARG A 133 -10.33 16.78 8.51
C ARG A 133 -9.36 15.65 8.86
N HIS A 134 -8.60 15.15 7.89
CA HIS A 134 -7.58 14.12 8.10
C HIS A 134 -6.43 14.63 8.99
N ALA A 135 -5.97 15.88 8.79
CA ALA A 135 -4.96 16.49 9.65
C ALA A 135 -5.42 16.65 11.11
N GLN A 136 -6.73 16.86 11.34
CA GLN A 136 -7.32 16.90 12.68
C GLN A 136 -7.50 15.51 13.30
N GLN A 137 -7.69 14.48 12.47
CA GLN A 137 -8.00 13.11 12.90
C GLN A 137 -7.10 12.08 12.18
N PRO A 138 -5.77 12.09 12.41
CA PRO A 138 -4.82 11.25 11.68
C PRO A 138 -5.00 9.74 11.92
N ASN A 139 -5.64 9.35 13.03
CA ASN A 139 -5.93 7.95 13.33
C ASN A 139 -7.19 7.41 12.63
N ARG A 140 -7.95 8.28 11.96
CA ARG A 140 -9.20 7.90 11.30
C ARG A 140 -8.92 7.54 9.84
N PRO A 141 -9.52 6.47 9.30
CA PRO A 141 -9.31 6.11 7.91
C PRO A 141 -9.77 7.23 6.97
N ILE A 142 -8.87 7.66 6.08
CA ILE A 142 -9.12 8.72 5.09
C ILE A 142 -10.35 8.43 4.22
N THR A 143 -10.62 7.16 3.95
CA THR A 143 -11.79 6.70 3.18
C THR A 143 -13.12 7.06 3.85
N ALA A 144 -13.18 6.99 5.19
CA ALA A 144 -14.39 7.37 5.94
C ALA A 144 -14.60 8.89 5.93
N ILE A 145 -13.51 9.66 6.09
CA ILE A 145 -13.56 11.13 6.03
C ILE A 145 -14.01 11.59 4.64
N PHE A 146 -13.50 10.95 3.58
CA PHE A 146 -13.90 11.23 2.21
C PHE A 146 -15.39 10.94 1.98
N ALA A 147 -15.87 9.77 2.40
CA ALA A 147 -17.28 9.39 2.24
C ALA A 147 -18.23 10.39 2.92
N GLU A 148 -17.86 10.91 4.09
CA GLU A 148 -18.65 11.94 4.79
C GLU A 148 -18.67 13.27 4.04
N VAL A 149 -17.50 13.76 3.61
CA VAL A 149 -17.40 15.04 2.87
C VAL A 149 -18.21 15.00 1.58
N TYR A 150 -18.19 13.87 0.85
CA TYR A 150 -18.96 13.72 -0.38
C TYR A 150 -20.46 13.51 -0.12
N ALA A 151 -20.83 12.79 0.95
CA ALA A 151 -22.23 12.66 1.35
C ALA A 151 -22.82 14.03 1.73
N GLU A 152 -22.09 14.84 2.50
CA GLU A 152 -22.47 16.21 2.86
C GLU A 152 -22.66 17.08 1.61
N GLU A 153 -21.72 17.06 0.66
CA GLU A 153 -21.85 17.82 -0.59
C GLU A 153 -23.07 17.38 -1.41
N THR A 154 -23.31 16.06 -1.51
CA THR A 154 -24.47 15.51 -2.23
C THR A 154 -25.78 15.97 -1.60
N THR A 155 -25.84 16.06 -0.26
CA THR A 155 -27.03 16.58 0.44
C THR A 155 -27.22 18.09 0.33
N ILE A 156 -26.14 18.85 0.12
CA ILE A 156 -26.18 20.32 -0.04
C ILE A 156 -26.58 20.70 -1.48
N SER A 157 -26.21 19.87 -2.46
CA SER A 157 -26.51 20.07 -3.87
C SER A 157 -27.88 19.55 -4.32
N ALA A 158 -28.61 18.82 -3.46
CA ALA A 158 -29.94 18.27 -3.71
C ALA A 158 -31.05 19.19 -3.20
#